data_AF-A0A5C2HL47-F1
#
_entry.id   AF-A0A5C2HL47-F1
#
_cell.length_a   1.000
_cell.length_b   1.000
_cell.length_c   1.000
_cell.angle_alpha   90.00
_cell.angle_beta   90.00
_cell.angle_gamma   90.00
#
_symmetry.space_group_name_H-M   'P 1'
#
loop_
_entity.id
_entity.type
_entity.pdbx_description
1 polymer ?
#
loop_
_entity_poly.entity_id
_entity_poly.type
_entity_poly.pdbx_seq_one_letter_code
_entity_poly.pdbx_strand_id
1 'polypeptide(L)'
;MSTDNILYLTPRDPQQRLNLSQQIEPLLQQLQLISTPLLFRGQSHYRPGEKLFDHLTFLGCSPVVALGELGATGEEFCHIELQSSAQLAFIGGQNVKPLRCRECQHATAAWRPFIEQWQHSPLDSRWYCEQCHQPHDLLTTPWRKSAAFGHSFVKIWGVFESEAIPSPQLMEQLGQVTATPWHHFYFRGDNDQGVYTHC
;
A
#
# COMPACT_ATOMS: atom_id res chain seq x y z
N MET A 1 13.71 -17.61 2.92
CA MET A 1 13.33 -16.24 3.33
C MET A 1 11.90 -16.06 2.84
N SER A 2 10.97 -15.81 3.75
CA SER A 2 9.57 -15.56 3.34
C SER A 2 9.49 -14.13 2.79
N THR A 3 8.91 -14.00 1.60
CA THR A 3 8.70 -12.72 0.93
C THR A 3 7.33 -12.20 1.33
N ASP A 4 7.27 -10.95 1.81
CA ASP A 4 6.01 -10.33 2.20
C ASP A 4 5.21 -9.96 0.97
N ASN A 5 3.94 -10.32 0.98
CA ASN A 5 2.97 -9.92 -0.02
C ASN A 5 1.88 -9.13 0.69
N ILE A 6 1.83 -7.83 0.39
CA ILE A 6 0.96 -6.89 1.11
C ILE A 6 0.17 -6.08 0.10
N LEU A 7 -1.14 -6.05 0.28
CA LEU A 7 -2.03 -5.10 -0.37
C LEU A 7 -2.11 -3.83 0.49
N TYR A 8 -1.67 -2.72 -0.07
CA TYR A 8 -1.75 -1.40 0.56
C TYR A 8 -2.96 -0.63 0.03
N LEU A 9 -3.68 0.02 0.94
CA LEU A 9 -4.68 1.04 0.64
C LEU A 9 -4.19 2.37 1.20
N THR A 10 -4.32 3.44 0.41
CA THR A 10 -3.89 4.77 0.84
C THR A 10 -4.69 5.87 0.11
N PRO A 11 -4.86 7.06 0.70
CA PRO A 11 -5.38 8.23 0.00
C PRO A 11 -4.69 8.47 -1.35
N ARG A 12 -5.45 8.92 -2.34
CA ARG A 12 -4.89 9.34 -3.64
C ARG A 12 -4.14 10.66 -3.52
N ASP A 13 -4.50 11.53 -2.59
CA ASP A 13 -3.66 12.66 -2.22
C ASP A 13 -2.56 12.17 -1.25
N PRO A 14 -1.30 12.10 -1.70
CA PRO A 14 -0.21 11.60 -0.86
C PRO A 14 0.08 12.51 0.34
N GLN A 15 -0.29 13.80 0.28
CA GLN A 15 -0.06 14.77 1.36
C GLN A 15 -1.08 14.66 2.49
N GLN A 16 -2.17 13.93 2.28
CA GLN A 16 -3.22 13.82 3.26
C GLN A 16 -2.78 13.02 4.48
N ARG A 17 -2.88 13.67 5.64
CA ARG A 17 -2.61 13.05 6.94
C ARG A 17 -3.93 12.67 7.59
N LEU A 18 -4.07 11.39 7.92
CA LEU A 18 -5.26 10.87 8.58
C LEU A 18 -4.95 10.51 10.03
N ASN A 19 -5.93 10.73 10.90
CA ASN A 19 -5.91 10.12 12.23
C ASN A 19 -6.48 8.70 12.11
N LEU A 20 -5.59 7.72 11.94
CA LEU A 20 -5.99 6.33 11.66
C LEU A 20 -6.87 5.74 12.78
N SER A 21 -6.57 5.99 14.05
CA SER A 21 -7.34 5.42 15.17
C SER A 21 -8.71 6.08 15.36
N GLN A 22 -8.88 7.34 14.93
CA GLN A 22 -10.16 8.03 15.05
C GLN A 22 -11.05 7.93 13.82
N GLN A 23 -10.47 7.79 12.63
CA GLN A 23 -11.21 7.82 11.37
C GLN A 23 -11.28 6.43 10.71
N ILE A 24 -10.14 5.75 10.61
CA ILE A 24 -10.02 4.53 9.79
C ILE A 24 -10.35 3.30 10.61
N GLU A 25 -9.75 3.14 11.79
CA GLU A 25 -9.99 2.00 12.66
C GLU A 25 -11.49 1.79 12.97
N PRO A 26 -12.27 2.80 13.37
CA PRO A 26 -13.69 2.62 13.66
C PRO A 26 -14.49 2.24 12.41
N LEU A 27 -14.16 2.81 11.25
CA LEU A 27 -14.77 2.43 9.97
C LEU A 27 -14.47 0.95 9.65
N LEU A 28 -13.22 0.53 9.77
CA LEU A 28 -12.83 -0.86 9.48
C LEU A 28 -13.47 -1.85 10.45
N GLN A 29 -13.65 -1.47 11.73
CA GLN A 29 -14.43 -2.24 12.70
C GLN A 29 -15.91 -2.33 12.32
N GLN A 30 -16.52 -1.20 11.95
CA GLN A 30 -17.92 -1.14 11.51
C GLN A 30 -18.17 -2.01 10.27
N LEU A 31 -17.24 -1.99 9.32
CA LEU A 31 -17.27 -2.82 8.12
C LEU A 31 -16.98 -4.30 8.40
N GLN A 32 -16.57 -4.64 9.63
CA GLN A 32 -16.09 -5.97 10.02
C GLN A 32 -14.92 -6.43 9.13
N LEU A 33 -14.06 -5.49 8.70
CA LEU A 33 -12.81 -5.77 7.99
C LEU A 33 -11.71 -6.18 8.98
N ILE A 34 -11.72 -5.57 10.17
CA ILE A 34 -10.81 -5.89 11.28
C ILE A 34 -11.58 -6.35 12.51
N SER A 35 -10.96 -7.19 13.33
CA SER A 35 -11.53 -7.67 14.60
C SER A 35 -10.59 -7.39 15.78
N THR A 36 -10.14 -8.44 16.48
CA THR A 36 -9.35 -8.29 17.71
C THR A 36 -7.94 -7.77 17.39
N PRO A 37 -7.43 -6.78 18.14
CA PRO A 37 -6.04 -6.37 18.02
C PRO A 37 -5.11 -7.52 18.43
N LEU A 38 -3.96 -7.59 17.77
CA LEU A 38 -2.88 -8.54 18.05
C LEU A 38 -1.53 -7.82 17.97
N LEU A 39 -0.56 -8.30 18.75
CA LEU A 39 0.81 -7.82 18.67
C LEU A 39 1.57 -8.75 17.70
N PHE A 40 2.11 -8.18 16.62
CA PHE A 40 2.95 -8.90 15.68
C PHE A 40 4.23 -8.11 15.48
N ARG A 41 5.38 -8.74 15.75
CA ARG A 41 6.71 -8.11 15.65
C ARG A 41 6.83 -6.75 16.37
N GLY A 42 6.18 -6.63 17.53
CA GLY A 42 6.19 -5.41 18.34
C GLY A 42 5.30 -4.28 17.81
N GLN A 43 4.58 -4.49 16.71
CA GLN A 43 3.62 -3.54 16.14
C GLN A 43 2.18 -3.99 16.42
N SER A 44 1.26 -3.02 16.42
CA SER A 44 -0.16 -3.30 16.58
C SER A 44 -0.78 -3.65 15.24
N HIS A 45 -1.32 -4.85 15.17
CA HIS A 45 -2.07 -5.37 14.02
C HIS A 45 -3.47 -5.76 14.48
N TYR A 46 -4.30 -6.18 13.52
CA TYR A 46 -5.65 -6.66 13.75
C TYR A 46 -5.84 -7.99 13.04
N ARG A 47 -6.60 -8.87 13.69
CA ARG A 47 -7.13 -10.05 13.02
C ARG A 47 -8.11 -9.62 11.92
N PRO A 48 -8.21 -10.39 10.82
CA PRO A 48 -9.32 -10.26 9.89
C PRO A 48 -10.66 -10.26 10.60
N GLY A 49 -11.56 -9.37 10.19
CA GLY A 49 -12.95 -9.44 10.59
C GLY A 49 -13.74 -10.42 9.72
N GLU A 50 -14.96 -10.74 10.16
CA GLU A 50 -15.83 -11.75 9.52
C GLU A 50 -16.18 -11.40 8.07
N LYS A 51 -16.14 -10.12 7.70
CA LYS A 51 -16.47 -9.62 6.36
C LYS A 51 -15.26 -9.22 5.52
N LEU A 52 -14.04 -9.64 5.91
CA LEU A 52 -12.84 -9.35 5.10
C LEU A 52 -13.05 -9.71 3.62
N PHE A 53 -13.63 -10.88 3.36
CA PHE A 53 -13.86 -11.37 2.01
C PHE A 53 -15.00 -10.68 1.26
N ASP A 54 -15.92 -10.02 1.95
CA ASP A 54 -16.94 -9.17 1.29
C ASP A 54 -16.31 -7.88 0.74
N HIS A 55 -15.20 -7.45 1.34
CA HIS A 55 -14.50 -6.22 0.99
C HIS A 55 -13.29 -6.44 0.08
N LEU A 56 -13.01 -7.70 -0.29
CA LEU A 56 -11.97 -8.07 -1.24
C LEU A 56 -12.59 -8.87 -2.39
N THR A 57 -12.37 -8.43 -3.63
CA THR A 57 -12.76 -9.18 -4.82
C THR A 57 -11.60 -10.09 -5.25
N PHE A 58 -11.82 -11.39 -5.19
CA PHE A 58 -10.86 -12.40 -5.62
C PHE A 58 -10.91 -12.63 -7.12
N LEU A 59 -9.73 -12.68 -7.75
CA LEU A 59 -9.58 -12.75 -9.21
C LEU A 59 -9.43 -14.20 -9.73
N GLY A 60 -9.49 -15.21 -8.86
CA GLY A 60 -9.32 -16.63 -9.20
C GLY A 60 -10.23 -17.58 -8.41
N CYS A 61 -10.24 -18.86 -8.81
CA CYS A 61 -11.23 -19.85 -8.33
C CYS A 61 -10.94 -20.46 -6.94
N SER A 62 -9.78 -20.18 -6.34
CA SER A 62 -9.40 -20.72 -5.02
C SER A 62 -8.36 -19.82 -4.34
N PRO A 63 -8.79 -18.72 -3.70
CA PRO A 63 -7.86 -17.89 -2.93
C PRO A 63 -7.32 -18.65 -1.72
N VAL A 64 -6.03 -18.52 -1.44
CA VAL A 64 -5.35 -19.14 -0.30
C VAL A 64 -4.98 -18.02 0.66
N VAL A 65 -5.99 -17.35 1.20
CA VAL A 65 -5.79 -16.42 2.31
C VAL A 65 -5.77 -17.24 3.59
N ALA A 66 -4.58 -17.52 4.12
CA ALA A 66 -4.44 -18.24 5.37
C ALA A 66 -4.94 -17.37 6.54
N LEU A 67 -6.11 -17.69 7.11
CA LEU A 67 -6.67 -17.03 8.29
C LEU A 67 -6.07 -17.58 9.61
N GLY A 68 -4.80 -17.99 9.56
CA GLY A 68 -4.14 -18.76 10.59
C GLY A 68 -4.03 -18.09 11.97
N GLU A 69 -3.58 -18.87 12.96
CA GLU A 69 -3.28 -18.39 14.32
C GLU A 69 -1.78 -18.10 14.48
N LEU A 70 -1.46 -17.00 15.18
CA LEU A 70 -0.11 -16.65 15.60
C LEU A 70 0.57 -17.86 16.27
N GLY A 71 1.67 -18.34 15.69
CA GLY A 71 2.47 -19.43 16.24
C GLY A 71 2.05 -20.86 15.84
N ALA A 72 0.85 -21.06 15.28
CA ALA A 72 0.38 -22.39 14.85
C ALA A 72 0.54 -22.62 13.33
N THR A 73 0.31 -21.57 12.53
CA THR A 73 0.33 -21.60 11.05
C THR A 73 1.54 -20.89 10.44
N GLY A 74 2.54 -20.55 11.25
CA GLY A 74 3.71 -19.76 10.83
C GLY A 74 3.41 -18.26 10.74
N GLU A 75 4.32 -17.51 10.10
CA GLU A 75 4.21 -16.05 9.93
C GLU A 75 3.33 -15.65 8.73
N GLU A 76 2.90 -16.64 7.93
CA GLU A 76 2.14 -16.46 6.70
C GLU A 76 0.63 -16.55 6.97
N PHE A 77 0.08 -15.58 7.68
CA PHE A 77 -1.37 -15.46 7.86
C PHE A 77 -1.86 -14.04 7.59
N CYS A 78 -3.10 -13.90 7.18
CA CYS A 78 -3.71 -12.62 6.87
C CYS A 78 -3.95 -11.83 8.16
N HIS A 79 -3.47 -10.59 8.15
CA HIS A 79 -3.67 -9.64 9.23
C HIS A 79 -3.59 -8.22 8.68
N ILE A 80 -4.17 -7.28 9.42
CA ILE A 80 -4.29 -5.89 8.99
C ILE A 80 -3.45 -5.01 9.90
N GLU A 81 -2.71 -4.07 9.32
CA GLU A 81 -1.93 -3.07 10.05
C GLU A 81 -2.36 -1.67 9.60
N LEU A 82 -2.45 -0.76 10.56
CA LEU A 82 -2.69 0.66 10.32
C LEU A 82 -1.38 1.41 10.54
N GLN A 83 -0.76 1.86 9.46
CA GLN A 83 0.55 2.51 9.51
C GLN A 83 0.41 3.98 9.16
N SER A 84 0.89 4.86 10.05
CA SER A 84 1.03 6.29 9.77
C SER A 84 2.50 6.70 9.82
N SER A 85 2.87 7.72 9.04
CA SER A 85 4.21 8.28 9.01
C SER A 85 4.17 9.80 9.17
N ALA A 86 5.04 10.34 10.02
CA ALA A 86 5.18 11.78 10.22
C ALA A 86 5.67 12.50 8.95
N GLN A 87 6.50 11.82 8.16
CA GLN A 87 7.01 12.28 6.88
C GLN A 87 6.33 11.56 5.73
N LEU A 88 6.31 12.20 4.56
CA LEU A 88 5.78 11.57 3.37
C LEU A 88 6.67 10.37 3.03
N ALA A 89 6.08 9.18 2.90
CA ALA A 89 6.84 7.96 2.65
C ALA A 89 6.59 7.46 1.22
N PHE A 90 7.64 6.97 0.56
CA PHE A 90 7.51 6.14 -0.63
C PHE A 90 7.49 4.67 -0.22
N ILE A 91 6.46 3.94 -0.63
CA ILE A 91 6.35 2.51 -0.41
C ILE A 91 6.41 1.81 -1.75
N GLY A 92 7.46 1.01 -1.97
CA GLY A 92 7.64 0.22 -3.19
C GLY A 92 8.68 -0.87 -2.99
N GLY A 93 8.35 -2.11 -3.38
CA GLY A 93 9.19 -3.28 -3.16
C GLY A 93 9.96 -3.76 -4.40
N GLN A 94 10.21 -5.06 -4.47
CA GLN A 94 10.81 -5.76 -5.61
C GLN A 94 9.88 -5.82 -6.84
N ASN A 95 8.58 -5.55 -6.67
CA ASN A 95 7.59 -5.58 -7.74
C ASN A 95 7.34 -4.21 -8.40
N VAL A 96 8.08 -3.16 -8.02
CA VAL A 96 7.96 -1.82 -8.62
C VAL A 96 8.17 -1.91 -10.12
N LYS A 97 7.15 -1.52 -10.89
CA LYS A 97 7.21 -1.54 -12.35
C LYS A 97 7.96 -0.28 -12.86
N PRO A 98 8.53 -0.32 -14.08
CA PRO A 98 9.12 0.86 -14.72
C PRO A 98 8.20 2.10 -14.70
N LEU A 99 8.77 3.29 -14.56
CA LEU A 99 8.03 4.54 -14.74
C LEU A 99 7.67 4.70 -16.22
N ARG A 100 6.46 5.16 -16.51
CA ARG A 100 6.03 5.47 -17.89
C ARG A 100 5.77 6.96 -18.02
N CYS A 101 6.39 7.56 -19.03
CA CYS A 101 6.09 8.92 -19.44
C CYS A 101 4.62 9.02 -19.91
N ARG A 102 3.88 10.03 -19.44
CA ARG A 102 2.48 10.23 -19.86
C ARG A 102 2.36 10.74 -21.29
N GLU A 103 3.38 11.45 -21.78
CA GLU A 103 3.39 12.08 -23.09
C GLU A 103 3.81 11.12 -24.20
N CYS A 104 4.95 10.45 -24.06
CA CYS A 104 5.49 9.56 -25.10
C CYS A 104 5.39 8.06 -24.77
N GLN A 105 4.86 7.69 -23.61
CA GLN A 105 4.73 6.29 -23.14
C GLN A 105 6.04 5.52 -22.95
N HIS A 106 7.19 6.17 -23.15
CA HIS A 106 8.50 5.60 -22.90
C HIS A 106 8.61 5.08 -21.46
N ALA A 107 9.13 3.86 -21.31
CA ALA A 107 9.25 3.19 -20.03
C ALA A 107 10.71 3.23 -19.56
N THR A 108 10.95 3.76 -18.37
CA THR A 108 12.27 3.76 -17.74
C THR A 108 12.28 2.87 -16.50
N ALA A 109 13.21 1.90 -16.49
CA ALA A 109 13.45 1.05 -15.32
C ALA A 109 14.29 1.76 -14.24
N ALA A 110 14.91 2.90 -14.57
CA ALA A 110 15.77 3.68 -13.69
C ALA A 110 14.96 4.57 -12.72
N TRP A 111 14.00 3.98 -12.01
CA TRP A 111 13.15 4.72 -11.07
C TRP A 111 13.83 5.01 -9.72
N ARG A 112 14.76 4.14 -9.30
CA ARG A 112 15.44 4.23 -7.99
C ARG A 112 16.19 5.54 -7.78
N PRO A 113 17.02 6.01 -8.75
CA PRO A 113 17.72 7.28 -8.58
C PRO A 113 16.78 8.47 -8.36
N PHE A 114 15.57 8.46 -8.95
CA PHE A 114 14.60 9.51 -8.74
C PHE A 114 14.01 9.50 -7.32
N ILE A 115 13.78 8.30 -6.76
CA ILE A 115 13.33 8.16 -5.37
C ILE A 115 14.44 8.56 -4.41
N GLU A 116 15.67 8.11 -4.63
CA GLU A 116 16.83 8.48 -3.82
C GLU A 116 17.03 10.00 -3.82
N GLN A 117 16.97 10.65 -5.00
CA GLN A 117 17.06 12.11 -5.10
C GLN A 117 15.93 12.81 -4.33
N TRP A 118 14.69 12.33 -4.47
CA TRP A 118 13.55 12.87 -3.72
C TRP A 118 13.73 12.71 -2.20
N GLN A 119 14.28 11.60 -1.72
CA GLN A 119 14.56 11.43 -0.29
C GLN A 119 15.58 12.45 0.24
N HIS A 120 16.59 12.79 -0.57
CA HIS A 120 17.58 13.82 -0.20
C HIS A 120 17.00 15.24 -0.29
N SER A 121 16.03 15.47 -1.17
CA SER A 121 15.37 16.77 -1.36
C SER A 121 13.86 16.60 -1.62
N PRO A 122 13.04 16.42 -0.57
CA PRO A 122 11.61 16.10 -0.73
C PRO A 122 10.77 17.18 -1.41
N LEU A 123 11.31 18.40 -1.52
CA LEU A 123 10.70 19.52 -2.26
C LEU A 123 10.84 19.38 -3.78
N ASP A 124 11.75 18.52 -4.26
CA ASP A 124 11.95 18.26 -5.69
C ASP A 124 11.48 16.84 -6.04
N SER A 125 10.19 16.71 -6.32
CA SER A 125 9.57 15.46 -6.76
C SER A 125 9.57 15.28 -8.28
N ARG A 126 10.29 16.12 -9.03
CA ARG A 126 10.25 16.10 -10.48
C ARG A 126 11.20 15.06 -11.06
N TRP A 127 10.75 14.36 -12.08
CA TRP A 127 11.59 13.56 -12.96
C TRP A 127 11.32 13.94 -14.42
N TYR A 128 12.32 13.74 -15.28
CA TYR A 128 12.24 14.08 -16.70
C TYR A 128 12.32 12.82 -17.53
N CYS A 129 11.44 12.69 -18.52
CA CYS A 129 11.51 11.58 -19.45
C CYS A 129 12.79 11.66 -20.30
N GLU A 130 13.59 10.60 -20.32
CA GLU A 130 14.81 10.52 -21.14
C GLU A 130 14.56 10.57 -22.66
N GLN A 131 13.33 10.31 -23.11
CA GLN A 131 12.96 10.30 -24.52
C GLN A 131 12.38 11.61 -25.02
N CYS A 132 11.49 12.25 -24.26
CA CYS A 132 10.79 13.47 -24.69
C CYS A 132 11.06 14.70 -23.81
N HIS A 133 11.85 14.53 -22.74
CA HIS A 133 12.23 15.56 -21.77
C HIS A 133 11.06 16.26 -21.05
N GLN A 134 9.85 15.73 -21.15
CA GLN A 134 8.70 16.27 -20.45
C GLN A 134 8.84 16.03 -18.94
N PRO A 135 8.58 17.05 -18.11
CA PRO A 135 8.63 16.91 -16.66
C PRO A 135 7.40 16.16 -16.15
N HIS A 136 7.61 15.40 -15.10
CA HIS A 136 6.59 14.65 -14.39
C HIS A 136 6.83 14.74 -12.90
N ASP A 137 5.75 14.64 -12.12
CA ASP A 137 5.82 14.63 -10.67
C ASP A 137 5.71 13.19 -10.15
N LEU A 138 6.72 12.73 -9.41
CA LEU A 138 6.80 11.40 -8.81
C LEU A 138 5.59 11.09 -7.92
N LEU A 139 5.09 12.10 -7.19
CA LEU A 139 4.00 11.94 -6.22
C LEU A 139 2.68 11.59 -6.90
N THR A 140 2.45 12.13 -8.09
CA THR A 140 1.22 11.90 -8.86
C THR A 140 1.40 10.90 -10.00
N THR A 141 2.62 10.45 -10.28
CA THR A 141 2.95 9.49 -11.34
C THR A 141 2.25 8.14 -11.08
N PRO A 142 1.65 7.49 -12.10
CA PRO A 142 0.93 6.24 -11.88
C PRO A 142 1.94 5.09 -11.78
N TRP A 143 2.20 4.63 -10.57
CA TRP A 143 3.08 3.50 -10.26
C TRP A 143 2.46 2.13 -10.59
N ARG A 144 1.41 2.09 -11.42
CA ARG A 144 0.76 0.86 -11.92
C ARG A 144 0.49 -0.19 -10.84
N LYS A 145 -0.04 0.27 -9.69
CA LYS A 145 -0.35 -0.57 -8.52
C LYS A 145 0.85 -1.30 -7.91
N SER A 146 2.07 -0.78 -8.06
CA SER A 146 3.29 -1.40 -7.52
C SER A 146 4.06 -0.54 -6.52
N ALA A 147 3.63 0.71 -6.33
CA ALA A 147 4.15 1.63 -5.32
C ALA A 147 3.15 2.78 -5.10
N ALA A 148 3.36 3.55 -4.03
CA ALA A 148 2.72 4.85 -3.85
C ALA A 148 3.52 5.73 -2.88
N PHE A 149 3.16 7.01 -2.86
CA PHE A 149 3.53 7.95 -1.81
C PHE A 149 2.36 8.12 -0.84
N GLY A 150 2.64 8.31 0.44
CA GLY A 150 1.58 8.61 1.41
C GLY A 150 2.08 8.78 2.85
N HIS A 151 1.19 9.32 3.69
CA HIS A 151 1.35 9.40 5.14
C HIS A 151 0.59 8.33 5.92
N SER A 152 -0.38 7.67 5.28
CA SER A 152 -1.37 6.83 5.94
C SER A 152 -1.68 5.63 5.09
N PHE A 153 -1.56 4.44 5.67
CA PHE A 153 -1.66 3.17 4.98
C PHE A 153 -2.51 2.18 5.79
N VAL A 154 -3.42 1.50 5.08
CA VAL A 154 -4.02 0.24 5.55
C VAL A 154 -3.28 -0.88 4.82
N LYS A 155 -2.60 -1.74 5.56
CA LYS A 155 -1.83 -2.87 5.04
C LYS A 155 -2.58 -4.15 5.28
N ILE A 156 -2.88 -4.89 4.24
CA ILE A 156 -3.50 -6.22 4.32
C ILE A 156 -2.44 -7.23 3.92
N TRP A 157 -1.93 -7.94 4.92
CA TRP A 157 -0.87 -8.92 4.76
C TRP A 157 -1.41 -10.24 4.20
N GLY A 158 -0.55 -10.97 3.48
CA GLY A 158 -0.90 -12.25 2.87
C GLY A 158 -1.79 -12.14 1.63
N VAL A 159 -1.73 -11.01 0.91
CA VAL A 159 -2.52 -10.77 -0.32
C VAL A 159 -1.58 -10.50 -1.49
N PHE A 160 -1.71 -11.31 -2.55
CA PHE A 160 -0.86 -11.24 -3.74
C PHE A 160 -1.47 -10.36 -4.85
N GLU A 161 -0.62 -9.75 -5.69
CA GLU A 161 -1.00 -8.82 -6.80
C GLU A 161 -2.08 -9.39 -7.75
N SER A 162 -2.12 -10.71 -7.92
CA SER A 162 -3.07 -11.41 -8.80
C SER A 162 -4.21 -12.10 -8.06
N GLU A 163 -4.26 -12.04 -6.73
CA GLU A 163 -5.21 -12.83 -5.94
C GLU A 163 -6.47 -12.03 -5.60
N ALA A 164 -6.31 -10.83 -5.06
CA ALA A 164 -7.44 -10.03 -4.61
C ALA A 164 -7.22 -8.53 -4.85
N ILE A 165 -8.31 -7.82 -5.14
CA ILE A 165 -8.38 -6.36 -5.17
C ILE A 165 -9.37 -5.87 -4.10
N PRO A 166 -9.23 -4.64 -3.58
CA PRO A 166 -10.26 -4.04 -2.75
C PRO A 166 -11.58 -3.90 -3.51
N SER A 167 -12.70 -4.19 -2.86
CA SER A 167 -14.01 -3.98 -3.46
C SER A 167 -14.25 -2.48 -3.70
N PRO A 168 -15.03 -2.10 -4.73
CA PRO A 168 -15.41 -0.71 -4.95
C PRO A 168 -16.09 -0.08 -3.72
N GLN A 169 -16.90 -0.86 -3.01
CA GLN A 169 -17.61 -0.42 -1.81
C GLN A 169 -16.63 -0.04 -0.68
N LEU A 170 -15.59 -0.85 -0.41
CA LEU A 170 -14.58 -0.51 0.58
C LEU A 170 -13.88 0.81 0.24
N MET A 171 -13.49 0.97 -1.03
CA MET A 171 -12.80 2.18 -1.50
C MET A 171 -13.67 3.42 -1.41
N GLU A 172 -14.97 3.29 -1.71
CA GLU A 172 -15.94 4.37 -1.57
C GLU A 172 -16.16 4.76 -0.11
N GLN A 173 -16.36 3.79 0.79
CA GLN A 173 -16.55 4.03 2.22
C GLN A 173 -15.33 4.72 2.85
N LEU A 174 -14.12 4.26 2.51
CA LEU A 174 -12.88 4.92 2.92
C LEU A 174 -12.86 6.37 2.43
N GLY A 175 -13.23 6.60 1.17
CA GLY A 175 -13.21 7.93 0.60
C GLY A 175 -14.26 8.88 1.15
N GLN A 176 -15.44 8.37 1.52
CA GLN A 176 -16.50 9.15 2.17
C GLN A 176 -16.06 9.63 3.57
N VAL A 177 -15.50 8.74 4.39
CA VAL A 177 -15.06 9.08 5.77
C VAL A 177 -13.89 10.07 5.77
N THR A 178 -13.03 10.00 4.75
CA THR A 178 -11.80 10.81 4.68
C THR A 178 -11.90 12.00 3.72
N ALA A 179 -13.05 12.19 3.07
CA ALA A 179 -13.29 13.20 2.04
C ALA A 179 -12.23 13.22 0.91
N THR A 180 -11.67 12.05 0.56
CA THR A 180 -10.64 11.91 -0.48
C THR A 180 -10.78 10.58 -1.20
N PRO A 181 -10.53 10.48 -2.52
CA PRO A 181 -10.49 9.17 -3.17
C PRO A 181 -9.32 8.35 -2.65
N TRP A 182 -9.52 7.05 -2.46
CA TRP A 182 -8.46 6.10 -2.13
C TRP A 182 -7.99 5.32 -3.36
N HIS A 183 -6.78 4.78 -3.30
CA HIS A 183 -6.29 3.81 -4.27
C HIS A 183 -5.57 2.66 -3.57
N HIS A 184 -5.16 1.66 -4.34
CA HIS A 184 -4.38 0.52 -3.84
C HIS A 184 -3.17 0.22 -4.70
N PHE A 185 -2.21 -0.45 -4.08
CA PHE A 185 -1.04 -1.02 -4.73
C PHE A 185 -0.56 -2.25 -3.95
N TYR A 186 0.32 -3.03 -4.56
CA TYR A 186 0.90 -4.22 -3.96
C TYR A 186 2.36 -4.00 -3.68
N PHE A 187 2.80 -4.52 -2.54
CA PHE A 187 4.20 -4.59 -2.17
C PHE A 187 4.64 -6.05 -2.16
N ARG A 188 5.81 -6.30 -2.75
CA ARG A 188 6.52 -7.57 -2.64
C ARG A 188 7.95 -7.31 -2.19
N GLY A 189 8.39 -7.82 -1.04
CA GLY A 189 9.75 -7.59 -0.58
C GLY A 189 10.16 -8.51 0.55
N ASP A 190 11.44 -8.48 0.89
CA ASP A 190 11.96 -9.21 2.05
C ASP A 190 11.97 -8.27 3.26
N ASN A 191 11.62 -8.84 4.42
CA ASN A 191 11.21 -8.19 5.67
C ASN A 191 12.18 -7.18 6.34
N ASP A 192 13.30 -6.81 5.71
CA ASP A 192 14.33 -5.99 6.36
C ASP A 192 14.90 -4.84 5.52
N GLN A 193 14.56 -4.72 4.22
CA GLN A 193 15.23 -3.73 3.34
C GLN A 193 14.34 -3.08 2.27
N GLY A 194 13.03 -3.38 2.25
CA GLY A 194 12.16 -2.98 1.14
C GLY A 194 11.39 -1.68 1.32
N VAL A 195 11.35 -1.11 2.53
CA VAL A 195 10.74 0.20 2.73
C VAL A 195 11.85 1.24 2.66
N TYR A 196 11.86 2.05 1.61
CA TYR A 196 12.67 3.26 1.53
C TYR A 196 12.08 4.33 2.49
N THR A 197 11.93 3.97 3.76
CA THR A 197 11.66 4.84 4.89
C THR A 197 12.99 5.10 5.59
N HIS A 198 13.84 5.92 4.98
CA HIS A 198 14.92 6.53 5.71
C HIS A 198 14.78 8.04 5.62
N CYS A 199 14.20 8.59 6.69
CA CYS A 199 14.74 9.72 7.42
C CYS A 199 14.37 9.52 8.90
#